data_AF-A0A920N607-F1
#
_entry.id   AF-A0A920N607-F1
#
_cell.length_a   1.000
_cell.length_b   1.000
_cell.length_c   1.000
_cell.angle_alpha   90.00
_cell.angle_beta   90.00
_cell.angle_gamma   90.00
#
_symmetry.space_group_name_H-M   'P 1'
#
loop_
_entity.id
_entity.type
_entity.pdbx_description
1 polymer ?
#
loop_
_entity_poly.entity_id
_entity_poly.type
_entity_poly.pdbx_seq_one_letter_code
_entity_poly.pdbx_strand_id
1 'polypeptide(L)'
;MITYTYWCVEKGYARNAGESVPGDEWPRRARGWVKVMYTDVFLTMIVYTVSTLCFYFLGAAILNQKQIDPDAKQTLTTLQQMYTSVINEFSTGALASWAATGFIVGAFFVLFSTVLAGAAGGARLLTDAFCVMRLIDPADYPARQKSIRILICVSLVTGTTMYSMFTNPPLMLMIASLVSVVFYPALALGTIWLRHRGVDERIRPSKPTTIFLWICGLALAVISPMVVLYALALKNGWLPSPV
;
A
#
# COMPACT_ATOMS: atom_id res chain seq x y z
N MET A 1 3.97 -2.30 1.76
CA MET A 1 4.48 -3.38 2.63
C MET A 1 5.98 -3.27 2.89
N ILE A 2 6.84 -3.14 1.87
CA ILE A 2 8.31 -3.04 2.10
C ILE A 2 8.68 -1.83 2.98
N THR A 3 7.94 -0.73 2.86
CA THR A 3 8.21 0.51 3.59
C THR A 3 8.01 0.39 5.10
N TYR A 4 7.19 -0.56 5.56
CA TYR A 4 6.88 -0.74 6.99
C TYR A 4 8.12 -1.13 7.80
N THR A 5 9.00 -1.96 7.25
CA THR A 5 10.22 -2.40 7.94
C THR A 5 11.15 -1.23 8.25
N TYR A 6 11.29 -0.26 7.32
CA TYR A 6 12.09 0.94 7.56
C TYR A 6 11.54 1.76 8.74
N TRP A 7 10.21 1.90 8.86
CA TRP A 7 9.61 2.61 9.99
C TRP A 7 9.84 1.87 11.31
N CYS A 8 9.71 0.54 11.32
CA CYS A 8 10.00 -0.29 12.50
C CYS A 8 11.44 -0.13 12.98
N VAL A 9 12.40 -0.05 12.06
CA VAL A 9 13.83 0.07 12.37
C VAL A 9 14.18 1.51 12.78
N GLU A 10 13.82 2.52 11.99
CA GLU A 10 14.22 3.91 12.24
C GLU A 10 13.56 4.53 13.48
N LYS A 11 12.31 4.17 13.78
CA LYS A 11 11.60 4.67 14.95
C LYS A 11 11.95 3.89 16.22
N GLY A 12 12.83 2.89 16.12
CA GLY A 12 13.28 2.11 17.27
C GLY A 12 12.21 1.17 17.82
N TYR A 13 11.14 0.87 17.08
CA TYR A 13 10.15 -0.11 17.50
C TYR A 13 10.77 -1.49 17.75
N ALA A 14 11.82 -1.83 16.98
CA ALA A 14 12.59 -3.05 17.16
C ALA A 14 13.72 -2.97 18.21
N ARG A 15 13.93 -1.82 18.89
CA ARG A 15 15.09 -1.59 19.77
C ARG A 15 15.17 -2.59 20.93
N ASN A 16 14.01 -3.02 21.44
CA ASN A 16 13.94 -3.97 22.55
C ASN A 16 14.28 -5.42 22.15
N ALA A 17 14.28 -5.77 20.86
CA ALA A 17 14.73 -7.09 20.41
C ALA A 17 16.26 -7.21 20.53
N GLY A 18 16.99 -6.16 20.13
CA GLY A 18 18.45 -6.12 20.14
C GLY A 18 19.10 -7.03 19.10
N GLU A 19 20.43 -7.00 19.03
CA GLU A 19 21.21 -7.84 18.12
C GLU A 19 21.11 -9.33 18.47
N SER A 20 21.22 -10.19 17.46
CA SER A 20 21.20 -11.63 17.65
C SER A 20 22.43 -12.08 18.41
N VAL A 21 22.21 -12.57 19.63
CA VAL A 21 23.26 -13.13 20.49
C VAL A 21 23.04 -14.63 20.72
N PRO A 22 24.12 -15.41 20.94
CA PRO A 22 24.00 -16.80 21.38
C PRO A 22 23.21 -16.90 22.70
N GLY A 23 22.46 -18.00 22.87
CA GLY A 23 21.63 -18.26 24.05
C GLY A 23 20.13 -17.98 23.85
N ASP A 24 19.37 -18.10 24.93
CA ASP A 24 17.89 -18.08 24.93
C ASP A 24 17.27 -16.70 25.21
N GLU A 25 18.09 -15.75 25.67
CA GLU A 25 17.65 -14.40 26.03
C GLU A 25 17.18 -13.58 24.81
N TRP A 26 17.93 -13.62 23.71
CA TRP A 26 17.54 -12.92 22.49
C TRP A 26 16.27 -13.50 21.84
N PRO A 27 16.15 -14.84 21.63
CA PRO A 27 14.93 -15.42 21.09
C PRO A 27 13.68 -15.04 21.89
N ARG A 28 13.77 -14.96 23.23
CA ARG A 28 12.66 -14.53 24.09
C ARG A 28 12.20 -13.09 23.77
N ARG A 29 13.14 -12.14 23.70
CA ARG A 29 12.84 -10.74 23.36
C ARG A 29 12.33 -10.60 21.93
N ALA A 30 12.97 -11.28 20.98
CA ALA A 30 12.59 -11.28 19.58
C ALA A 30 11.16 -11.83 19.36
N ARG A 31 10.79 -12.94 20.02
CA ARG A 31 9.42 -13.47 19.98
C ARG A 31 8.39 -12.51 20.58
N GLY A 32 8.74 -11.86 21.70
CA GLY A 32 7.90 -10.81 22.28
C GLY A 32 7.62 -9.69 21.29
N TRP A 33 8.66 -9.24 20.59
CA TRP A 33 8.53 -8.22 19.55
C TRP A 33 7.66 -8.71 18.38
N VAL A 34 7.94 -9.89 17.84
CA VAL A 34 7.14 -10.49 16.75
C VAL A 34 5.65 -10.59 17.13
N LYS A 35 5.32 -10.87 18.40
CA LYS A 35 3.93 -10.91 18.86
C LYS A 35 3.24 -9.55 18.76
N VAL A 36 3.90 -8.47 19.15
CA VAL A 36 3.35 -7.10 19.01
C VAL A 36 3.13 -6.78 17.53
N MET A 37 4.05 -7.19 16.65
CA MET A 37 3.88 -7.02 15.21
C MET A 37 2.69 -7.78 14.65
N TYR A 38 2.47 -9.02 15.08
CA TYR A 38 1.27 -9.74 14.69
C TYR A 38 0.00 -9.05 15.18
N THR A 39 -0.02 -8.51 16.39
CA THR A 39 -1.18 -7.77 16.91
C THR A 39 -1.46 -6.50 16.11
N ASP A 40 -0.42 -5.70 15.81
CA ASP A 40 -0.55 -4.46 15.02
C ASP A 40 -1.07 -4.73 13.60
N VAL A 41 -0.45 -5.69 12.91
CA VAL A 41 -0.84 -6.06 11.54
C VAL A 41 -2.25 -6.68 11.53
N PHE A 42 -2.61 -7.51 12.52
CA PHE A 42 -3.93 -8.11 12.60
C PHE A 42 -5.03 -7.07 12.84
N LEU A 43 -4.82 -6.12 13.77
CA LEU A 43 -5.76 -5.04 14.01
C LEU A 43 -5.91 -4.15 12.77
N THR A 44 -4.79 -3.81 12.13
CA THR A 44 -4.79 -3.02 10.89
C THR A 44 -5.55 -3.74 9.78
N MET A 45 -5.38 -5.06 9.64
CA MET A 45 -6.10 -5.87 8.67
C MET A 45 -7.61 -5.83 8.90
N ILE A 46 -8.07 -5.92 10.16
CA ILE A 46 -9.51 -5.81 10.50
C ILE A 46 -10.05 -4.45 10.09
N VAL A 47 -9.38 -3.36 10.51
CA VAL A 47 -9.81 -1.99 10.22
C VAL A 47 -9.89 -1.79 8.70
N TYR A 48 -8.84 -2.15 7.97
CA TYR A 48 -8.80 -2.03 6.52
C TYR A 48 -9.90 -2.86 5.83
N THR A 49 -10.14 -4.08 6.29
CA THR A 49 -11.17 -4.96 5.71
C THR A 49 -12.56 -4.38 5.92
N VAL A 50 -12.88 -3.94 7.14
CA VAL A 50 -14.18 -3.32 7.46
C VAL A 50 -14.37 -2.04 6.65
N SER A 51 -13.37 -1.16 6.61
CA SER A 51 -13.43 0.05 5.79
C SER A 51 -13.65 -0.27 4.30
N THR A 52 -12.97 -1.28 3.77
CA THR A 52 -13.14 -1.72 2.38
C THR A 52 -14.57 -2.19 2.11
N LEU A 53 -15.15 -3.00 3.01
CA LEU A 53 -16.53 -3.44 2.89
C LEU A 53 -17.52 -2.26 2.94
N CYS A 54 -17.32 -1.30 3.85
CA CYS A 54 -18.14 -0.09 3.93
C CYS A 54 -18.09 0.71 2.62
N PHE A 55 -16.90 0.95 2.06
CA PHE A 55 -16.77 1.67 0.79
C PHE A 55 -17.31 0.90 -0.40
N TYR A 56 -17.17 -0.43 -0.40
CA TYR A 56 -17.75 -1.29 -1.42
C TYR A 56 -19.28 -1.18 -1.42
N PHE A 57 -19.92 -1.30 -0.25
CA PHE A 57 -21.37 -1.15 -0.15
C PHE A 57 -21.84 0.26 -0.49
N LEU A 58 -21.12 1.29 -0.06
CA LEU A 58 -21.41 2.68 -0.42
C LEU A 58 -21.39 2.87 -1.95
N GLY A 59 -20.33 2.38 -2.60
CA GLY A 59 -20.20 2.43 -4.05
C GLY A 59 -21.29 1.63 -4.74
N ALA A 60 -21.50 0.38 -4.37
CA ALA A 60 -22.51 -0.49 -4.96
C ALA A 60 -23.92 0.08 -4.84
N ALA A 61 -24.30 0.62 -3.66
CA ALA A 61 -25.63 1.17 -3.44
C ALA A 61 -25.91 2.42 -4.28
N ILE A 62 -24.93 3.33 -4.40
CA ILE A 62 -25.16 4.61 -5.08
C ILE A 62 -24.93 4.51 -6.60
N LEU A 63 -23.91 3.77 -7.05
CA LEU A 63 -23.64 3.60 -8.49
C LEU A 63 -24.69 2.71 -9.17
N ASN A 64 -25.17 1.65 -8.51
CA ASN A 64 -26.20 0.78 -9.07
C ASN A 64 -27.53 1.53 -9.27
N GLN A 65 -27.91 2.39 -8.32
CA GLN A 65 -29.13 3.22 -8.43
C GLN A 65 -29.03 4.26 -9.55
N LYS A 66 -27.85 4.82 -9.81
CA LYS A 66 -27.70 5.90 -10.78
C LYS A 66 -27.50 5.45 -12.22
N GLN A 67 -27.19 4.16 -12.49
CA GLN A 67 -26.89 3.64 -13.84
C GLN A 67 -25.86 4.50 -14.60
N ILE A 68 -24.94 5.15 -13.87
CA ILE A 68 -23.91 6.02 -14.45
C ILE A 68 -22.68 5.16 -14.68
N ASP A 69 -22.27 5.04 -15.95
CA ASP A 69 -20.92 4.62 -16.31
C ASP A 69 -20.01 5.85 -16.15
N PRO A 70 -19.18 5.93 -15.09
CA PRO A 70 -18.55 7.18 -14.72
C PRO A 70 -17.44 7.54 -15.72
N ASP A 71 -17.76 8.41 -16.68
CA ASP A 71 -16.79 9.03 -17.58
C ASP A 71 -15.71 9.80 -16.78
N ALA A 72 -14.47 9.77 -17.28
CA ALA A 72 -13.24 10.03 -16.52
C ALA A 72 -13.15 11.42 -15.88
N LYS A 73 -13.92 12.39 -16.38
CA LYS A 73 -13.98 13.77 -15.87
C LYS A 73 -14.97 13.94 -14.72
N GLN A 74 -16.01 13.11 -14.64
CA GLN A 74 -17.08 13.25 -13.65
C GLN A 74 -16.80 12.45 -12.37
N THR A 75 -15.84 11.50 -12.39
CA THR A 75 -15.55 10.60 -11.26
C THR A 75 -15.35 11.34 -9.94
N LEU A 76 -14.61 12.46 -9.93
CA LEU A 76 -14.37 13.24 -8.71
C LEU A 76 -15.65 13.89 -8.18
N THR A 77 -16.46 14.48 -9.07
CA THR A 77 -17.74 15.10 -8.71
C THR A 77 -18.74 14.05 -8.23
N THR A 78 -18.78 12.88 -8.86
CA THR A 78 -19.62 11.75 -8.44
C THR A 78 -19.19 11.25 -7.06
N LEU A 79 -17.89 11.06 -6.81
CA LEU A 79 -17.37 10.68 -5.49
C LEU A 79 -17.77 11.70 -4.42
N GLN A 80 -17.54 13.00 -4.66
CA GLN A 80 -17.92 14.05 -3.72
C GLN A 80 -19.43 14.02 -3.42
N GLN A 81 -20.27 13.89 -4.44
CA GLN A 81 -21.72 13.78 -4.27
C GLN A 81 -22.10 12.57 -3.41
N MET A 82 -21.51 11.40 -3.65
CA MET A 82 -21.78 10.18 -2.87
C MET A 82 -21.47 10.36 -1.38
N TYR A 83 -20.35 11.00 -1.05
CA TYR A 83 -19.97 11.24 0.34
C TYR A 83 -20.87 12.28 1.01
N THR A 84 -21.16 13.38 0.31
CA THR A 84 -22.02 14.43 0.87
C THR A 84 -23.47 13.99 1.03
N SER A 85 -24.00 13.14 0.13
CA SER A 85 -25.38 12.68 0.21
C SER A 85 -25.63 11.82 1.46
N VAL A 86 -24.71 10.91 1.77
CA VAL A 86 -24.84 10.06 2.97
C VAL A 86 -24.77 10.87 4.26
N ILE A 87 -23.88 11.87 4.32
CA ILE A 87 -23.77 12.73 5.51
C ILE A 87 -25.03 13.58 5.69
N ASN A 88 -25.59 14.11 4.60
CA ASN A 88 -26.83 14.89 4.63
C ASN A 88 -28.06 14.07 5.00
N GLU A 89 -28.08 12.78 4.66
CA GLU A 89 -29.18 11.86 4.97
C GLU A 89 -29.11 11.35 6.42
N PHE A 90 -27.90 11.12 6.94
CA PHE A 90 -27.70 10.65 8.31
C PHE A 90 -27.67 11.78 9.37
N SER A 91 -27.41 13.03 8.97
CA SER A 91 -27.24 14.16 9.88
C SER A 91 -28.12 15.34 9.49
N THR A 92 -29.05 15.74 10.35
CA THR A 92 -29.88 16.95 10.18
C THR A 92 -29.29 18.12 10.97
N GLY A 93 -29.07 19.27 10.32
CA GLY A 93 -28.60 20.52 10.94
C GLY A 93 -27.25 21.03 10.43
N ALA A 94 -26.46 21.69 11.29
CA ALA A 94 -25.18 22.31 10.91
C ALA A 94 -24.10 21.33 10.40
N LEU A 95 -24.22 20.03 10.73
CA LEU A 95 -23.33 18.98 10.24
C LEU A 95 -23.54 18.68 8.75
N ALA A 96 -24.77 18.80 8.24
CA ALA A 96 -25.07 18.66 6.80
C ALA A 96 -24.47 19.81 5.98
N SER A 97 -24.59 21.06 6.47
CA SER A 97 -24.02 22.21 5.77
C SER A 97 -22.50 22.22 5.74
N TRP A 98 -21.84 21.59 6.73
CA TRP A 98 -20.38 21.43 6.78
C TRP A 98 -19.86 20.14 6.14
N ALA A 99 -20.73 19.24 5.68
CA ALA A 99 -20.36 17.93 5.14
C ALA A 99 -19.35 18.03 3.98
N ALA A 100 -19.59 18.94 3.03
CA ALA A 100 -18.72 19.14 1.87
C ALA A 100 -17.34 19.69 2.29
N THR A 101 -17.31 20.68 3.17
CA THR A 101 -16.06 21.27 3.67
C THR A 101 -15.27 20.26 4.50
N GLY A 102 -15.95 19.52 5.39
CA GLY A 102 -15.33 18.46 6.19
C GLY A 102 -14.75 17.34 5.32
N PHE A 103 -15.45 16.95 4.25
CA PHE A 103 -14.95 16.00 3.26
C PHE A 103 -13.68 16.50 2.57
N ILE A 104 -13.67 17.75 2.08
CA ILE A 104 -12.49 18.33 1.40
C ILE A 104 -11.29 18.41 2.35
N VAL A 105 -11.50 18.89 3.57
CA VAL A 105 -10.44 19.00 4.59
C VAL A 105 -9.92 17.61 4.96
N GLY A 106 -10.81 16.65 5.21
CA GLY A 106 -10.42 15.28 5.50
C GLY A 106 -9.66 14.63 4.34
N ALA A 107 -10.16 14.78 3.11
CA ALA A 107 -9.51 14.30 1.90
C ALA A 107 -8.11 14.90 1.74
N PHE A 108 -7.93 16.20 2.01
CA PHE A 108 -6.62 16.83 2.01
C PHE A 108 -5.66 16.14 2.99
N PHE A 109 -6.03 15.97 4.25
CA PHE A 109 -5.14 15.33 5.24
C PHE A 109 -4.81 13.87 4.89
N VAL A 110 -5.79 13.10 4.42
CA VAL A 110 -5.59 11.70 4.02
C VAL A 110 -4.68 11.61 2.79
N LEU A 111 -4.93 12.41 1.76
CA LEU A 111 -4.10 12.42 0.54
C LEU A 111 -2.70 12.95 0.82
N PHE A 112 -2.58 14.04 1.58
CA PHE A 112 -1.30 14.62 1.97
C PHE A 112 -0.43 13.63 2.73
N SER A 113 -1.00 12.97 3.74
CA SER A 113 -0.26 11.95 4.53
C SER A 113 0.16 10.77 3.66
N THR A 114 -0.68 10.35 2.71
CA THR A 114 -0.38 9.25 1.77
C THR A 114 0.77 9.61 0.83
N VAL A 115 0.75 10.81 0.25
CA VAL A 115 1.81 11.28 -0.65
C VAL A 115 3.15 11.37 0.08
N LEU A 116 3.16 11.94 1.29
CA LEU A 116 4.39 12.05 2.08
C LEU A 116 4.91 10.69 2.54
N ALA A 117 4.04 9.83 3.07
CA ALA A 117 4.43 8.49 3.52
C ALA A 117 4.94 7.63 2.34
N GLY A 118 4.30 7.75 1.17
CA GLY A 118 4.70 7.08 -0.06
C GLY A 118 6.05 7.57 -0.58
N ALA A 119 6.23 8.88 -0.74
CA ALA A 119 7.49 9.48 -1.18
C ALA A 119 8.65 9.13 -0.23
N ALA A 120 8.44 9.27 1.08
CA ALA A 120 9.44 8.96 2.08
C ALA A 120 9.78 7.45 2.12
N GLY A 121 8.80 6.59 1.94
CA GLY A 121 9.01 5.14 1.87
C GLY A 121 9.75 4.71 0.61
N GLY A 122 9.33 5.21 -0.56
CA GLY A 122 9.96 4.92 -1.84
C GLY A 122 11.41 5.41 -1.92
N ALA A 123 11.68 6.61 -1.41
CA ALA A 123 13.03 7.16 -1.36
C ALA A 123 14.00 6.31 -0.53
N ARG A 124 13.53 5.72 0.58
CA ARG A 124 14.34 4.79 1.39
C ARG A 124 14.62 3.51 0.65
N LEU A 125 13.60 2.90 0.05
CA LEU A 125 13.73 1.67 -0.73
C LEU A 125 14.73 1.85 -1.88
N LEU A 126 14.61 2.95 -2.63
CA LEU A 126 15.49 3.22 -3.77
C LEU A 126 16.92 3.56 -3.32
N THR A 127 17.08 4.30 -2.22
CA THR A 127 18.43 4.55 -1.65
C THR A 127 19.08 3.26 -1.20
N ASP A 128 18.33 2.33 -0.61
CA ASP A 128 18.84 1.02 -0.21
C ASP A 128 19.21 0.16 -1.42
N ALA A 129 18.44 0.25 -2.51
CA ALA A 129 18.82 -0.36 -3.79
C ALA A 129 20.13 0.22 -4.33
N PHE A 130 20.36 1.54 -4.21
CA PHE A 130 21.65 2.16 -4.56
C PHE A 130 22.80 1.67 -3.67
N CYS A 131 22.56 1.42 -2.39
CA CYS A 131 23.55 0.80 -1.49
C CYS A 131 23.89 -0.64 -1.94
N VAL A 132 22.89 -1.45 -2.28
CA VAL A 132 23.09 -2.83 -2.78
C VAL A 132 23.85 -2.83 -4.11
N MET A 133 23.59 -1.87 -4.99
CA MET A 133 24.32 -1.68 -6.25
C MET A 133 25.71 -1.05 -6.06
N ARG A 134 26.14 -0.78 -4.82
CA ARG A 134 27.43 -0.15 -4.45
C ARG A 134 27.62 1.26 -5.01
N LEU A 135 26.54 1.98 -5.28
CA LEU A 135 26.57 3.40 -5.67
C LEU A 135 26.70 4.34 -4.46
N ILE A 136 26.24 3.88 -3.30
CA ILE A 136 26.32 4.59 -2.02
C ILE A 136 26.93 3.64 -0.99
N ASP A 137 27.88 4.11 -0.19
CA ASP A 137 28.42 3.32 0.91
C ASP A 137 27.36 3.21 2.04
N PRO A 138 26.95 2.00 2.45
CA PRO A 138 26.05 1.82 3.59
C PRO A 138 26.55 2.46 4.90
N ALA A 139 27.86 2.60 5.09
CA ALA A 139 28.47 3.20 6.27
C ALA A 139 28.42 4.74 6.27
N ASP A 140 28.25 5.37 5.10
CA ASP A 140 28.16 6.82 4.96
C ASP A 140 26.72 7.30 5.20
N TYR A 141 26.40 7.53 6.47
CA TYR A 141 25.10 8.03 6.89
C TYR A 141 24.73 9.40 6.27
N PRO A 142 25.63 10.42 6.24
CA PRO A 142 25.37 11.67 5.55
C PRO A 142 25.01 11.51 4.06
N ALA A 143 25.75 10.71 3.30
CA ALA A 143 25.47 10.48 1.88
C ALA A 143 24.12 9.80 1.67
N ARG A 144 23.81 8.79 2.50
CA ARG A 144 22.51 8.09 2.48
C ARG A 144 21.35 9.06 2.76
N GLN A 145 21.49 9.92 3.75
CA GLN A 145 20.45 10.89 4.10
C GLN A 145 20.25 11.95 3.00
N LYS A 146 21.34 12.38 2.35
CA LYS A 146 21.26 13.30 1.19
C LYS A 146 20.52 12.64 0.02
N SER A 147 20.82 11.39 -0.31
CA SER A 147 20.11 10.62 -1.34
C SER A 147 18.61 10.54 -1.06
N ILE A 148 18.22 10.18 0.16
CA ILE A 148 16.80 10.10 0.54
C ILE A 148 16.09 11.45 0.32
N ARG A 149 16.70 12.56 0.76
CA ARG A 149 16.10 13.90 0.57
C ARG A 149 15.94 14.27 -0.90
N ILE A 150 16.96 14.00 -1.72
CA ILE A 150 16.91 14.26 -3.16
C ILE A 150 15.80 13.43 -3.80
N LEU A 151 15.72 12.14 -3.49
CA LEU A 151 14.72 11.24 -4.05
C LEU A 151 13.29 11.59 -3.64
N ILE A 152 13.08 12.11 -2.42
CA ILE A 152 11.78 12.65 -2.01
C ILE A 152 11.41 13.81 -2.93
N CYS A 153 12.28 14.81 -3.10
CA CYS A 153 12.02 15.94 -3.99
C CYS A 153 11.77 15.49 -5.43
N VAL A 154 12.60 14.58 -5.97
CA VAL A 154 12.42 14.02 -7.31
C VAL A 154 11.07 13.32 -7.45
N SER A 155 10.67 12.50 -6.49
CA SER A 155 9.40 11.79 -6.52
C SER A 155 8.19 12.73 -6.51
N LEU A 156 8.23 13.80 -5.71
CA LEU A 156 7.17 14.79 -5.64
C LEU A 156 7.08 15.60 -6.94
N VAL A 157 8.22 16.09 -7.44
CA VAL A 157 8.28 16.83 -8.71
C VAL A 157 7.77 15.96 -9.86
N THR A 158 8.23 14.71 -9.95
CA THR A 158 7.79 13.76 -10.99
C THR A 158 6.29 13.50 -10.90
N GLY A 159 5.74 13.33 -9.70
CA GLY A 159 4.30 13.18 -9.48
C GLY A 159 3.49 14.39 -9.96
N THR A 160 3.93 15.60 -9.63
CA THR A 160 3.28 16.84 -10.09
C THR A 160 3.39 17.01 -11.61
N THR A 161 4.56 16.73 -12.20
CA THR A 161 4.76 16.80 -13.65
C THR A 161 3.89 15.78 -14.38
N MET A 162 3.86 14.53 -13.92
CA MET A 162 2.99 13.49 -14.50
C MET A 162 1.52 13.93 -14.45
N TYR A 163 1.04 14.44 -13.30
CA TYR A 163 -0.32 14.95 -13.20
C TYR A 163 -0.62 16.07 -14.21
N SER A 164 0.33 16.99 -14.44
CA SER A 164 0.16 18.07 -15.43
C SER A 164 0.12 17.58 -16.89
N MET A 165 0.74 16.43 -17.18
CA MET A 165 0.81 15.87 -18.54
C MET A 165 -0.38 14.96 -18.88
N PHE A 166 -1.02 14.34 -17.88
CA PHE A 166 -2.12 13.40 -18.09
C PHE A 166 -3.48 14.03 -17.84
N THR A 167 -4.30 14.13 -18.87
CA THR A 167 -5.66 14.72 -18.80
C THR A 167 -6.70 13.81 -18.14
N ASN A 168 -6.43 12.49 -18.02
CA ASN A 168 -7.38 11.48 -17.53
C ASN A 168 -6.89 10.80 -16.23
N PRO A 169 -7.34 11.24 -15.04
CA PRO A 169 -6.93 10.68 -13.75
C PRO A 169 -7.20 9.18 -13.55
N PRO A 170 -8.35 8.61 -13.99
CA PRO A 170 -8.62 7.18 -13.81
C PRO A 170 -7.64 6.28 -14.57
N LEU A 171 -7.22 6.70 -15.78
CA LEU A 171 -6.24 5.97 -16.57
C LEU A 171 -4.89 5.91 -15.85
N MET A 172 -4.47 7.00 -15.20
CA MET A 172 -3.24 7.05 -14.41
C MET A 172 -3.31 6.06 -13.23
N LEU A 173 -4.46 5.99 -12.53
CA LEU A 173 -4.69 5.02 -11.46
C LEU A 173 -4.64 3.57 -11.97
N MET A 174 -5.20 3.29 -13.15
CA MET A 174 -5.14 1.97 -13.77
C MET A 174 -3.72 1.56 -14.17
N ILE A 175 -2.93 2.48 -14.73
CA ILE A 175 -1.53 2.18 -15.04
C ILE A 175 -0.75 1.90 -13.76
N ALA A 176 -0.91 2.72 -12.72
CA ALA A 176 -0.22 2.53 -11.45
C ALA A 176 -0.56 1.18 -10.79
N SER A 177 -1.82 0.75 -10.86
CA SER A 177 -2.24 -0.55 -10.35
C SER A 177 -1.67 -1.71 -11.17
N LEU A 178 -1.68 -1.62 -12.50
CA LEU A 178 -1.05 -2.62 -13.39
C LEU A 178 0.44 -2.78 -13.11
N VAL A 179 1.18 -1.67 -12.98
CA VAL A 179 2.60 -1.71 -12.61
C VAL A 179 2.78 -2.41 -11.26
N SER A 180 1.98 -2.07 -10.26
CA SER A 180 2.04 -2.69 -8.93
C SER A 180 1.77 -4.20 -8.97
N VAL A 181 0.81 -4.62 -9.79
CA VAL A 181 0.43 -6.03 -9.96
C VAL A 181 1.62 -6.85 -10.46
N VAL A 182 2.40 -6.33 -11.41
CA VAL A 182 3.60 -6.99 -11.95
C VAL A 182 4.67 -7.22 -10.87
N PHE A 183 4.75 -6.36 -9.85
CA PHE A 183 5.71 -6.52 -8.75
C PHE A 183 5.27 -7.51 -7.66
N TYR A 184 3.98 -7.86 -7.55
CA TYR A 184 3.50 -8.75 -6.48
C TYR A 184 4.15 -10.15 -6.45
N PRO A 185 4.40 -10.83 -7.59
CA PRO A 185 5.09 -12.12 -7.57
C PRO A 185 6.50 -12.03 -6.98
N ALA A 186 7.25 -10.97 -7.29
CA ALA A 186 8.59 -10.76 -6.74
C ALA A 186 8.54 -10.58 -5.21
N LEU A 187 7.55 -9.85 -4.71
CA LEU A 187 7.33 -9.68 -3.27
C LEU A 187 6.92 -10.97 -2.58
N ALA A 188 6.01 -11.73 -3.19
CA ALA A 188 5.55 -13.02 -2.68
C ALA A 188 6.72 -14.03 -2.57
N LEU A 189 7.46 -14.21 -3.67
CA LEU A 189 8.61 -15.10 -3.72
C LEU A 189 9.73 -14.66 -2.77
N GLY A 190 10.02 -13.36 -2.69
CA GLY A 190 10.99 -12.81 -1.75
C GLY A 190 10.62 -13.08 -0.29
N THR A 191 9.34 -12.96 0.05
CA THR A 191 8.85 -13.24 1.41
C THR A 191 8.96 -14.73 1.75
N ILE A 192 8.63 -15.62 0.80
CA ILE A 192 8.79 -17.07 0.96
C ILE A 192 10.28 -17.43 1.11
N TRP A 193 11.15 -16.84 0.29
CA TRP A 193 12.59 -17.05 0.37
C TRP A 193 13.15 -16.61 1.72
N LEU A 194 12.83 -15.39 2.17
CA LEU A 194 13.25 -14.87 3.48
C LEU A 194 12.78 -15.77 4.62
N ARG A 195 11.57 -16.30 4.54
CA ARG A 195 11.06 -17.21 5.57
C ARG A 195 11.92 -18.47 5.72
N HIS A 196 12.39 -19.07 4.63
CA HIS A 196 13.14 -20.33 4.68
C HIS A 196 14.66 -20.15 4.83
N ARG A 197 15.22 -19.06 4.31
CA ARG A 197 16.68 -18.79 4.29
C ARG A 197 17.15 -17.63 5.16
N GLY A 198 16.27 -16.68 5.49
CA GLY A 198 16.64 -15.43 6.17
C GLY A 198 16.24 -15.35 7.65
N VAL A 199 15.45 -16.30 8.17
CA VAL A 199 14.96 -16.29 9.55
C VAL A 199 15.70 -17.32 10.41
N ASP A 200 16.23 -16.86 11.55
CA ASP A 200 16.87 -17.71 12.57
C ASP A 200 15.92 -18.82 13.04
N GLU A 201 16.43 -20.05 13.12
CA GLU A 201 15.63 -21.24 13.44
C GLU A 201 14.88 -21.11 14.78
N ARG A 202 15.46 -20.36 15.73
CA ARG A 202 14.91 -20.14 17.08
C ARG A 202 13.63 -19.29 17.09
N ILE A 203 13.37 -18.52 16.04
CA ILE A 203 12.20 -17.62 15.92
C ILE A 203 11.29 -17.94 14.74
N ARG A 204 11.44 -19.13 14.12
CA ARG A 204 10.66 -19.51 12.95
C ARG A 204 9.14 -19.47 13.21
N PRO A 205 8.35 -18.93 12.28
CA PRO A 205 6.88 -18.95 12.37
C PRO A 205 6.34 -20.37 12.41
N SER A 206 5.15 -20.54 13.00
CA SER A 206 4.48 -21.83 13.10
C SER A 206 4.12 -22.41 11.72
N LYS A 207 3.99 -23.75 11.65
CA LYS A 207 3.59 -24.47 10.43
C LYS A 207 2.35 -23.88 9.72
N PRO A 208 1.21 -23.58 10.40
CA PRO A 208 0.03 -23.03 9.73
C PRO A 208 0.28 -21.66 9.10
N THR A 209 1.03 -20.76 9.75
CA THR A 209 1.40 -19.47 9.17
C THR A 209 2.15 -19.63 7.84
N THR A 210 2.95 -20.69 7.72
CA THR A 210 3.65 -21.00 6.47
C THR A 210 2.77 -21.54 5.37
N ILE A 211 1.82 -22.41 5.72
CA ILE A 211 0.87 -22.92 4.74
C ILE A 211 0.08 -21.74 4.17
N PHE A 212 -0.41 -20.87 5.05
CA PHE A 212 -1.12 -19.65 4.66
C PHE A 212 -0.24 -18.72 3.80
N LEU A 213 1.03 -18.51 4.19
CA LEU A 213 1.97 -17.73 3.39
C LEU A 213 2.15 -18.28 1.98
N TRP A 214 2.26 -19.61 1.84
CA TRP A 214 2.36 -20.24 0.52
C TRP A 214 1.08 -20.07 -0.29
N ILE A 215 -0.10 -20.25 0.33
CA ILE A 215 -1.39 -20.04 -0.33
C ILE A 215 -1.49 -18.60 -0.85
N CYS A 216 -1.22 -17.61 0.01
CA CYS A 216 -1.25 -16.20 -0.39
C CYS A 216 -0.20 -15.88 -1.46
N GLY A 217 1.01 -16.43 -1.32
CA GLY A 217 2.10 -16.19 -2.26
C GLY A 217 1.80 -16.78 -3.64
N LEU A 218 1.27 -18.00 -3.71
CA LEU A 218 0.83 -18.64 -4.95
C LEU A 218 -0.37 -17.90 -5.55
N ALA A 219 -1.35 -17.51 -4.74
CA ALA A 219 -2.48 -16.72 -5.21
C ALA A 219 -2.02 -15.40 -5.84
N LEU A 220 -1.12 -14.66 -5.20
CA LEU A 220 -0.54 -13.44 -5.77
C LEU A 220 0.26 -13.71 -7.06
N ALA A 221 1.03 -14.80 -7.10
CA ALA A 221 1.82 -15.18 -8.26
C ALA A 221 0.96 -15.59 -9.47
N VAL A 222 -0.25 -16.12 -9.25
CA VAL A 222 -1.17 -16.56 -10.32
C VAL A 222 -2.14 -15.45 -10.73
N ILE A 223 -2.75 -14.77 -9.76
CA ILE A 223 -3.76 -13.73 -10.02
C ILE A 223 -3.14 -12.56 -10.78
N SER A 224 -1.91 -12.16 -10.40
CA SER A 224 -1.21 -11.05 -11.04
C SER A 224 -1.08 -11.21 -12.57
N PRO A 225 -0.46 -12.28 -13.10
CA PRO A 225 -0.36 -12.49 -14.54
C PRO A 225 -1.72 -12.76 -15.19
N MET A 226 -2.67 -13.41 -14.51
CA MET A 226 -4.03 -13.59 -15.05
C MET A 226 -4.74 -12.26 -15.30
N VAL A 227 -4.64 -11.30 -14.38
CA VAL A 227 -5.25 -9.96 -14.55
C VAL A 227 -4.62 -9.21 -15.71
N VAL A 228 -3.29 -9.30 -15.87
CA VAL A 228 -2.58 -8.67 -17.01
C VAL A 228 -3.00 -9.33 -18.33
N LEU A 229 -3.08 -10.66 -18.37
CA LEU A 229 -3.53 -11.40 -19.56
C LEU A 229 -4.98 -11.08 -19.91
N TYR A 230 -5.86 -10.97 -18.91
CA TYR A 230 -7.26 -10.60 -19.10
C TYR A 230 -7.39 -9.17 -19.66
N ALA A 231 -6.64 -8.22 -19.11
CA ALA A 231 -6.62 -6.84 -19.60
C ALA A 231 -6.10 -6.76 -21.06
N LEU A 232 -5.08 -7.55 -21.40
CA LEU A 232 -4.56 -7.66 -22.77
C LEU A 232 -5.56 -8.33 -23.71
N ALA A 233 -6.25 -9.37 -23.25
CA ALA A 233 -7.26 -10.08 -24.02
C ALA A 233 -8.47 -9.20 -24.34
N LEU A 234 -8.92 -8.36 -23.39
CA LEU A 234 -9.94 -7.34 -23.65
C LEU A 234 -9.48 -6.29 -24.65
N LYS A 235 -8.24 -5.78 -24.49
CA LYS A 235 -7.67 -4.78 -25.41
C LYS A 235 -7.53 -5.32 -26.84
N ASN A 236 -7.18 -6.60 -26.98
CA ASN A 236 -6.99 -7.25 -28.27
C ASN A 236 -8.29 -7.88 -28.83
N GLY A 237 -9.43 -7.73 -28.15
CA GLY A 237 -10.72 -8.26 -28.58
C GLY A 237 -10.83 -9.79 -28.54
N TRP A 238 -9.98 -10.47 -27.76
CA TRP A 238 -10.00 -11.93 -27.62
C TRP A 238 -11.12 -12.44 -26.72
N LEU A 239 -11.67 -11.56 -25.88
CA LEU A 239 -12.81 -11.82 -25.02
C LEU A 239 -13.90 -10.78 -25.28
N PRO A 240 -15.19 -11.17 -25.28
CA PRO A 240 -16.27 -10.20 -25.33
C PRO A 240 -16.18 -9.30 -24.09
N SER A 241 -16.39 -7.99 -24.28
CA SER A 241 -16.48 -7.05 -23.16
C SER A 241 -17.57 -7.55 -22.20
N PRO A 242 -17.31 -7.62 -20.88
CA PRO A 242 -18.40 -7.82 -19.94
C PRO A 242 -19.39 -6.67 -20.15
N VAL A 243 -20.63 -7.06 -20.43
CA VAL A 243 -21.80 -6.17 -20.57
C VAL A 243 -22.14 -5.59 -19.22
#